data_AF-A0A662UJ35-F1
#
_entry.id   AF-A0A662UJ35-F1
#
_cell.length_a   1.000
_cell.length_b   1.000
_cell.length_c   1.000
_cell.angle_alpha   90.00
_cell.angle_beta   90.00
_cell.angle_gamma   90.00
#
_symmetry.space_group_name_H-M   'P 1'
#
loop_
_entity.id
_entity.type
_entity.pdbx_description
1 polymer ?
#
loop_
_entity_poly.entity_id
_entity_poly.type
_entity_poly.pdbx_seq_one_letter_code
_entity_poly.pdbx_strand_id
1 'polypeptide(L)'
;MKAVLYVRVSTDEQRPENQIVALSKFARSRGIEIVGTFIDPGISGYETRPEEREGWRKAFETALREKAAIIVFSLDRIARRYDYLVKTLDKLRENNIQVIAYQEEWLQSLAVIPDEALRKLIFDIVVRALAYGYQKYVESLREKIKAGMERARREGKHVGRPPAVPDEFIIKILRKYPGLSKKALWKIAIGEGYKISYPRFVKRVNEIIEKYGIRVK
;
A
#
# COMPACT_ATOMS: atom_id res chain seq x y z
N MET A 1 25.24 5.64 19.46
CA MET A 1 23.80 5.28 19.55
C MET A 1 23.54 4.15 18.55
N LYS A 2 22.75 3.14 18.91
CA LYS A 2 22.36 2.04 18.02
C LYS A 2 20.95 2.24 17.50
N ALA A 3 20.66 1.78 16.28
CA ALA A 3 19.32 1.77 15.72
C ALA A 3 19.06 0.58 14.80
N VAL A 4 17.79 0.18 14.72
CA VAL A 4 17.28 -0.68 13.66
C VAL A 4 16.55 0.16 12.62
N LEU A 5 16.65 -0.22 11.35
CA LEU A 5 15.84 0.36 10.28
C LEU A 5 14.57 -0.47 10.10
N TYR A 6 13.42 0.19 10.08
CA TYR A 6 12.15 -0.43 9.71
C TYR A 6 11.57 0.22 8.44
N VAL A 7 11.27 -0.61 7.45
CA VAL A 7 10.76 -0.19 6.15
C VAL A 7 9.46 -0.93 5.83
N ARG A 8 8.42 -0.18 5.48
CA ARG A 8 7.15 -0.74 5.00
C ARG A 8 6.85 -0.21 3.61
N VAL A 9 6.41 -1.08 2.70
CA VAL A 9 5.88 -0.68 1.39
C VAL A 9 4.50 -1.29 1.18
N SER A 10 3.56 -0.51 0.64
CA SER A 10 2.16 -0.95 0.46
C SER A 10 1.91 -1.67 -0.86
N THR A 11 2.82 -1.55 -1.83
CA THR A 11 2.72 -2.15 -3.16
C THR A 11 4.09 -2.63 -3.59
N ASP A 12 4.16 -3.67 -4.42
CA ASP A 12 5.41 -4.22 -4.95
C ASP A 12 6.18 -3.23 -5.84
N GLU A 13 5.51 -2.19 -6.34
CA GLU A 13 6.11 -1.11 -7.14
C GLU A 13 6.88 -0.08 -6.30
N GLN A 14 6.61 0.01 -4.99
CA GLN A 14 7.37 0.87 -4.09
C GLN A 14 8.68 0.17 -3.72
N ARG A 15 9.80 0.71 -4.20
CA ARG A 15 11.15 0.19 -3.93
C ARG A 15 11.57 0.41 -2.48
N PRO A 16 11.66 -0.64 -1.63
CA PRO A 16 12.16 -0.51 -0.26
C PRO A 16 13.58 0.07 -0.22
N GLU A 17 14.37 -0.18 -1.27
CA GLU A 17 15.78 0.21 -1.38
C GLU A 17 15.96 1.73 -1.27
N ASN A 18 15.04 2.52 -1.83
CA ASN A 18 15.11 3.98 -1.75
C ASN A 18 14.99 4.47 -0.30
N GLN A 19 14.10 3.84 0.48
CA GLN A 19 13.95 4.15 1.90
C GLN A 19 15.20 3.69 2.68
N ILE A 20 15.68 2.48 2.44
CA ILE A 20 16.89 1.96 3.09
C ILE A 20 18.08 2.88 2.84
N VAL A 21 18.35 3.27 1.59
CA VAL A 21 19.45 4.17 1.24
C VAL A 21 19.33 5.52 1.95
N ALA A 22 18.13 6.11 1.98
CA ALA A 22 17.90 7.37 2.68
C ALA A 22 18.16 7.23 4.20
N LEU A 23 17.60 6.18 4.82
CA LEU A 23 17.75 5.92 6.25
C LEU A 23 19.19 5.57 6.64
N SER A 24 19.90 4.80 5.81
CA SER A 24 21.31 4.46 6.04
C SER A 24 22.21 5.69 5.93
N LYS A 25 21.97 6.57 4.94
CA LYS A 25 22.69 7.85 4.83
C LYS A 25 22.43 8.74 6.04
N PHE A 26 21.17 8.83 6.48
CA PHE A 26 20.79 9.58 7.67
C PHE A 26 21.44 9.04 8.94
N ALA A 27 21.41 7.73 9.16
CA ALA A 27 22.07 7.10 10.31
C ALA A 27 23.58 7.36 10.31
N ARG A 28 24.22 7.19 9.14
CA ARG A 28 25.65 7.44 8.96
C ARG A 28 26.05 8.88 9.24
N SER A 29 25.27 9.87 8.76
CA SER A 29 25.57 11.28 9.01
C SER A 29 25.44 11.70 10.48
N ARG A 30 24.76 10.88 11.29
CA ARG A 30 24.57 11.08 12.73
C ARG A 30 25.43 10.17 13.60
N GLY A 31 26.32 9.37 13.01
CA GLY A 31 27.13 8.39 13.75
C GLY A 31 26.28 7.33 14.46
N ILE A 32 25.10 7.02 13.92
CA ILE A 32 24.20 5.97 14.44
C ILE A 32 24.61 4.64 13.82
N GLU A 33 24.89 3.66 14.67
CA GLU A 33 25.21 2.29 14.26
C GLU A 33 23.91 1.54 13.93
N ILE A 34 23.83 0.98 12.72
CA ILE A 34 22.67 0.17 12.31
C ILE A 34 22.91 -1.28 12.72
N VAL A 35 22.09 -1.80 13.63
CA VAL A 35 22.18 -3.18 14.15
C VAL A 35 21.21 -4.15 13.48
N GLY A 36 20.33 -3.66 12.61
CA GLY A 36 19.40 -4.48 11.85
C GLY A 36 18.57 -3.67 10.87
N THR A 37 18.10 -4.30 9.79
CA THR A 37 17.15 -3.73 8.84
C THR A 37 16.04 -4.72 8.59
N PHE A 38 14.79 -4.30 8.78
CA PHE A 38 13.61 -5.15 8.69
C PHE A 38 12.58 -4.52 7.75
N ILE A 39 12.00 -5.36 6.90
CA ILE A 39 11.17 -4.92 5.77
C ILE A 39 9.85 -5.68 5.78
N ASP A 40 8.75 -4.95 5.60
CA ASP A 40 7.41 -5.49 5.39
C ASP A 40 6.89 -5.09 3.99
N PRO A 41 7.05 -5.97 2.97
CA PRO A 41 6.57 -5.71 1.62
C PRO A 41 5.08 -6.03 1.44
N GLY A 42 4.38 -5.25 0.63
CA GLY A 42 2.96 -5.48 0.30
C GLY A 42 1.99 -5.32 1.48
N ILE A 43 2.44 -4.76 2.62
CA ILE A 43 1.59 -4.63 3.80
C ILE A 43 0.89 -3.27 3.82
N SER A 44 -0.43 -3.31 3.97
CA SER A 44 -1.27 -2.12 4.15
C SER A 44 -1.00 -1.47 5.51
N GLY A 45 -0.57 -0.20 5.49
CA GLY A 45 -0.39 0.58 6.72
C GLY A 45 -1.71 0.99 7.40
N TYR A 46 -2.87 0.82 6.75
CA TYR A 46 -4.18 1.17 7.30
C TYR A 46 -4.91 -0.04 7.90
N GLU A 47 -4.81 -1.21 7.26
CA GLU A 47 -5.57 -2.39 7.65
C GLU A 47 -4.81 -3.28 8.64
N THR A 48 -3.49 -3.41 8.46
CA THR A 48 -2.67 -4.33 9.25
C THR A 48 -2.00 -3.60 10.41
N ARG A 49 -2.15 -4.14 11.63
CA ARG A 49 -1.51 -3.59 12.83
C ARG A 49 0.00 -3.83 12.79
N PRO A 50 0.83 -2.95 13.35
CA PRO A 50 2.28 -3.18 13.40
C PRO A 50 2.65 -4.53 14.04
N GLU A 51 2.01 -4.92 15.14
CA GLU A 51 2.27 -6.19 15.84
C GLU A 51 1.95 -7.46 15.02
N GLU A 52 1.12 -7.35 13.99
CA GLU A 52 0.78 -8.47 13.10
C GLU A 52 1.83 -8.67 12.01
N ARG A 53 2.76 -7.72 11.84
CA ARG A 53 3.76 -7.74 10.77
C ARG A 53 5.04 -8.40 11.23
N GLU A 54 5.60 -9.26 10.39
CA GLU A 54 6.80 -10.01 10.72
C GLU A 54 8.03 -9.11 10.84
N GLY A 55 8.22 -8.19 9.88
CA GLY A 55 9.34 -7.24 9.90
C GLY A 55 9.29 -6.33 11.13
N TRP A 56 8.11 -5.85 11.48
CA TRP A 56 7.92 -5.02 12.67
C TRP A 56 8.24 -5.77 13.97
N ARG A 57 7.76 -7.02 14.13
CA ARG A 57 8.07 -7.83 15.33
C ARG A 57 9.57 -8.04 15.49
N LYS A 58 10.26 -8.41 14.41
CA LYS A 58 11.73 -8.59 14.41
C LYS A 58 12.47 -7.29 14.73
N ALA A 59 11.99 -6.15 14.21
CA ALA A 59 12.54 -4.83 14.53
C ALA A 59 12.37 -4.50 16.01
N PHE A 60 11.17 -4.71 16.56
CA PHE A 60 10.87 -4.48 17.97
C PHE A 60 11.74 -5.34 18.90
N GLU A 61 11.82 -6.64 18.64
CA GLU A 61 12.62 -7.58 19.43
C GLU A 61 14.12 -7.24 19.39
N THR A 62 14.62 -6.88 18.20
CA THR A 62 16.02 -6.49 18.02
C THR A 62 16.31 -5.16 18.71
N ALA A 63 15.41 -4.18 18.59
CA ALA A 63 15.52 -2.89 19.28
C ALA A 63 15.57 -3.07 20.80
N LEU A 64 14.71 -3.93 21.34
CA LEU A 64 14.69 -4.24 22.77
C LEU A 64 15.99 -4.91 23.23
N ARG A 65 16.45 -5.94 22.50
CA ARG A 65 17.67 -6.69 22.82
C ARG A 65 18.92 -5.82 22.76
N GLU A 66 19.06 -5.01 21.72
CA GLU A 66 20.24 -4.18 21.46
C GLU A 66 20.19 -2.81 22.16
N LYS A 67 19.11 -2.51 22.90
CA LYS A 67 18.82 -1.17 23.45
C LYS A 67 18.94 -0.09 22.36
N ALA A 68 18.37 -0.38 21.19
CA ALA A 68 18.50 0.42 19.99
C ALA A 68 17.20 1.18 19.70
N ALA A 69 17.32 2.33 19.04
CA ALA A 69 16.18 3.07 18.51
C ALA A 69 15.60 2.38 17.27
N ILE A 70 14.37 2.70 16.89
CA ILE A 70 13.79 2.32 15.60
C ILE A 70 13.75 3.55 14.69
N ILE A 71 14.45 3.48 13.56
CA ILE A 71 14.41 4.50 12.52
C ILE A 71 13.42 4.07 11.43
N VAL A 72 12.50 4.96 11.09
CA VAL A 72 11.51 4.80 10.01
C VAL A 72 11.59 5.97 9.04
N PHE A 73 11.19 5.74 7.79
CA PHE A 73 11.15 6.84 6.82
C PHE A 73 10.15 7.94 7.24
N SER A 74 9.00 7.53 7.76
CA SER A 74 7.94 8.42 8.24
C SER A 74 7.00 7.68 9.19
N LEU A 75 6.21 8.40 9.99
CA LEU A 75 5.24 7.80 10.91
C LEU A 75 4.19 6.93 10.19
N ASP A 76 3.83 7.26 8.93
CA ASP A 76 2.88 6.47 8.12
C ASP A 76 3.45 5.10 7.67
N ARG A 77 4.75 4.86 7.86
CA ARG A 77 5.35 3.52 7.70
C ARG A 77 5.05 2.63 8.90
N ILE A 78 4.91 3.20 10.10
CA ILE A 78 4.46 2.49 11.29
C ILE A 78 2.96 2.17 11.13
N ALA A 79 2.10 3.19 11.09
CA ALA A 79 0.68 3.01 10.86
C ALA A 79 0.04 4.26 10.26
N ARG A 80 -0.87 4.05 9.30
CA ARG A 80 -1.74 5.09 8.74
C ARG A 80 -3.05 5.24 9.53
N ARG A 81 -3.42 4.22 10.29
CA ARG A 81 -4.56 4.28 11.20
C ARG A 81 -4.12 4.85 12.53
N TYR A 82 -4.83 5.87 12.97
CA TYR A 82 -4.50 6.67 14.15
C TYR A 82 -4.37 5.83 15.43
N ASP A 83 -5.37 4.99 15.69
CA ASP A 83 -5.43 4.14 16.89
C ASP A 83 -4.27 3.15 16.95
N TYR A 84 -3.80 2.67 15.80
CA TYR A 84 -2.63 1.79 15.71
C TYR A 84 -1.33 2.55 15.96
N LEU A 85 -1.19 3.77 15.42
CA LEU A 85 0.02 4.57 15.62
C LEU A 85 0.23 4.92 17.10
N VAL A 86 -0.80 5.44 17.76
CA VAL A 86 -0.70 5.85 19.18
C VAL A 86 -0.35 4.66 20.07
N LYS A 87 -1.09 3.54 19.95
CA LYS A 87 -0.81 2.33 20.73
C LYS A 87 0.60 1.81 20.51
N THR A 88 1.10 1.91 19.29
CA THR A 88 2.46 1.46 18.95
C THR A 88 3.51 2.36 19.59
N LEU A 89 3.35 3.68 19.51
CA LEU A 89 4.27 4.63 20.13
C LEU A 89 4.26 4.54 21.66
N ASP A 90 3.09 4.34 22.27
CA ASP A 90 2.95 4.10 23.71
C ASP A 90 3.72 2.85 24.13
N LYS A 91 3.51 1.73 23.43
CA LYS A 91 4.22 0.47 23.69
C LYS A 91 5.74 0.62 23.55
N LEU A 92 6.22 1.33 22.52
CA LEU A 92 7.66 1.57 22.34
C LEU A 92 8.23 2.40 23.48
N ARG A 93 7.51 3.44 23.90
CA ARG A 93 7.87 4.30 25.03
C ARG A 93 7.93 3.53 26.36
N GLU A 94 6.94 2.69 26.65
CA GLU A 94 6.95 1.80 27.82
C GLU A 94 8.16 0.86 27.87
N ASN A 95 8.71 0.51 26.70
CA ASN A 95 9.89 -0.33 26.56
C ASN A 95 11.21 0.46 26.39
N ASN A 96 11.19 1.79 26.60
CA ASN A 96 12.33 2.69 26.41
C ASN A 96 12.94 2.63 25.00
N ILE A 97 12.14 2.33 23.98
CA ILE A 97 12.56 2.30 22.58
C ILE A 97 12.21 3.65 21.94
N GLN A 98 13.25 4.40 21.56
CA GLN A 98 13.07 5.67 20.84
C GLN A 98 12.66 5.41 19.38
N VAL A 99 11.72 6.20 18.87
CA VAL A 99 11.38 6.24 17.44
C VAL A 99 11.98 7.47 16.80
N ILE A 100 12.62 7.28 15.65
CA ILE A 100 13.15 8.37 14.83
C ILE A 100 12.50 8.28 13.46
N ALA A 101 11.62 9.22 13.17
CA ALA A 101 11.02 9.35 11.85
C ALA A 101 11.83 10.35 11.02
N TYR A 102 12.34 9.91 9.87
CA TYR A 102 13.18 10.72 9.01
C TYR A 102 12.45 11.94 8.42
N GLN A 103 11.23 11.76 7.91
CA GLN A 103 10.43 12.88 7.36
C GLN A 103 9.92 13.82 8.45
N GLU A 104 9.57 13.27 9.62
CA GLU A 104 9.15 14.05 10.78
C GLU A 104 10.30 14.32 11.77
N GLU A 105 11.53 14.49 11.27
CA GLU A 105 12.71 14.75 12.11
C GLU A 105 12.51 15.99 13.00
N TRP A 106 11.77 16.99 12.51
CA TRP A 106 11.45 18.21 13.27
C TRP A 106 10.75 17.92 14.61
N LEU A 107 10.11 16.75 14.80
CA LEU A 107 9.57 16.33 16.10
C LEU A 107 10.66 16.21 17.17
N GLN A 108 11.91 15.98 16.79
CA GLN A 108 13.04 15.98 17.72
C GLN A 108 13.29 17.35 18.34
N SER A 109 12.84 18.45 17.71
CA SER A 109 12.92 19.79 18.33
C SER A 109 12.11 19.89 19.63
N LEU A 110 11.09 19.04 19.80
CA LEU A 110 10.32 18.97 21.04
C LEU A 110 11.19 18.47 22.21
N ALA A 111 12.32 17.81 21.96
CA ALA A 111 13.27 17.38 22.99
C ALA A 111 13.89 18.56 23.75
N VAL A 112 13.91 19.77 23.17
CA VAL A 112 14.41 21.00 23.80
C VAL A 112 13.53 21.45 24.97
N ILE A 113 12.27 21.00 25.04
CA ILE A 113 11.36 21.30 26.15
C ILE A 113 11.87 20.54 27.40
N PRO A 114 12.31 21.25 28.46
CA PRO A 114 12.91 20.61 29.64
C PRO A 114 11.89 19.85 30.47
N ASP A 115 10.67 20.38 30.56
CA ASP A 115 9.56 19.75 31.28
C ASP A 115 9.09 18.49 30.52
N GLU A 116 9.31 17.33 31.13
CA GLU A 116 9.00 16.04 30.52
C GLU A 116 7.50 15.85 30.29
N ALA A 117 6.66 16.30 31.22
CA ALA A 117 5.21 16.15 31.13
C ALA A 117 4.64 17.01 30.01
N LEU A 118 5.10 18.26 29.88
CA LEU A 118 4.73 19.18 28.82
C LEU A 118 5.24 18.70 27.46
N ARG A 119 6.50 18.26 27.38
CA ARG A 119 7.08 17.66 26.18
C ARG A 119 6.26 16.47 25.70
N LYS A 120 5.88 15.59 26.63
CA LYS A 120 5.03 14.43 26.35
C LYS A 120 3.66 14.86 25.83
N LEU A 121 3.01 15.83 26.47
CA LEU A 121 1.71 16.33 26.06
C LEU A 121 1.75 16.91 24.65
N ILE A 122 2.73 17.78 24.35
CA ILE A 122 2.87 18.40 23.03
C ILE A 122 3.16 17.34 21.96
N PHE A 123 4.06 16.39 22.24
CA PHE A 123 4.33 15.28 21.32
C PHE A 123 3.05 14.48 21.03
N ASP A 124 2.30 14.12 22.07
CA ASP A 124 1.05 13.38 21.93
C ASP A 124 0.04 14.19 21.10
N ILE A 125 -0.12 15.50 21.32
CA ILE A 125 -1.01 16.39 20.52
C ILE A 125 -0.59 16.44 19.05
N VAL A 126 0.70 16.66 18.77
CA VAL A 126 1.20 16.80 17.40
C VAL A 126 1.04 15.49 16.62
N VAL A 127 1.43 14.36 17.23
CA VAL A 127 1.26 13.04 16.62
C VAL A 127 -0.23 12.76 16.35
N ARG A 128 -1.11 13.12 17.29
CA ARG A 128 -2.58 13.00 17.12
C ARG A 128 -3.08 13.82 15.94
N ALA A 129 -2.65 15.07 15.80
CA ALA A 129 -3.04 15.95 14.71
C ALA A 129 -2.55 15.43 13.35
N LEU A 130 -1.29 15.00 13.25
CA LEU A 130 -0.72 14.43 12.03
C LEU A 130 -1.48 13.15 11.60
N ALA A 131 -1.70 12.24 12.55
CA ALA A 131 -2.40 11.00 12.26
C ALA A 131 -3.85 11.22 11.80
N TYR A 132 -4.57 12.16 12.42
CA TYR A 132 -5.91 12.56 11.98
C TYR A 132 -5.89 13.13 10.57
N GLY A 133 -4.93 14.03 10.27
CA GLY A 133 -4.75 14.61 8.94
C GLY A 133 -4.48 13.55 7.86
N TYR A 134 -3.60 12.58 8.14
CA TYR A 134 -3.33 11.47 7.23
C TYR A 134 -4.56 10.61 6.97
N GLN A 135 -5.34 10.29 8.02
CA GLN A 135 -6.58 9.53 7.86
C GLN A 135 -7.56 10.27 6.94
N LYS A 136 -7.79 11.57 7.19
CA LYS A 136 -8.68 12.39 6.35
C LYS A 136 -8.20 12.53 4.92
N TYR A 137 -6.90 12.64 4.71
CA TYR A 137 -6.31 12.63 3.38
C TYR A 137 -6.61 11.33 2.63
N VAL A 138 -6.42 10.18 3.26
CA VAL A 138 -6.71 8.86 2.66
C VAL A 138 -8.20 8.70 2.35
N GLU A 139 -9.08 9.10 3.26
CA GLU A 139 -10.53 9.12 3.05
C GLU A 139 -10.91 9.98 1.84
N SER A 140 -10.44 11.22 1.77
CA SER A 140 -10.69 12.13 0.64
C SER A 140 -10.13 11.59 -0.69
N LEU A 141 -8.95 10.97 -0.67
CA LEU A 141 -8.37 10.37 -1.87
C LEU A 141 -9.23 9.22 -2.40
N ARG A 142 -9.76 8.37 -1.50
CA ARG A 142 -10.67 7.28 -1.87
C ARG A 142 -11.96 7.81 -2.50
N GLU A 143 -12.54 8.86 -1.94
CA GLU A 143 -13.74 9.52 -2.49
C GLU A 143 -13.48 10.09 -3.88
N LYS A 144 -12.37 10.79 -4.07
CA LYS A 144 -11.97 11.35 -5.37
C LYS A 144 -11.76 10.26 -6.42
N ILE A 145 -11.09 9.17 -6.05
CA ILE A 145 -10.89 8.01 -6.94
C ILE A 145 -12.25 7.41 -7.33
N LYS A 146 -13.17 7.23 -6.38
CA LYS A 146 -14.52 6.73 -6.64
C LYS A 146 -15.29 7.64 -7.60
N ALA A 147 -15.32 8.93 -7.35
CA ALA A 147 -15.98 9.92 -8.21
C ALA A 147 -15.38 9.93 -9.62
N GLY A 148 -14.05 9.81 -9.74
CA GLY A 148 -13.36 9.69 -11.03
C GLY A 148 -13.75 8.43 -11.79
N MET A 149 -13.83 7.29 -11.11
CA MET A 149 -14.29 6.02 -11.70
C MET A 149 -15.74 6.10 -12.17
N GLU A 150 -16.63 6.71 -11.39
CA GLU A 150 -18.03 6.89 -11.77
C GLU A 150 -18.18 7.80 -13.00
N ARG A 151 -17.41 8.89 -13.08
CA ARG A 151 -17.37 9.75 -14.27
C ARG A 151 -16.91 8.98 -15.50
N ALA A 152 -15.81 8.23 -15.39
CA ALA A 152 -15.30 7.41 -16.48
C ALA A 152 -16.34 6.38 -16.97
N ARG A 153 -17.08 5.75 -16.05
CA ARG A 153 -18.19 4.85 -16.40
C ARG A 153 -19.32 5.57 -17.15
N ARG A 154 -19.71 6.78 -16.71
CA ARG A 154 -20.75 7.58 -17.40
C ARG A 154 -20.32 8.03 -18.79
N GLU A 155 -19.03 8.30 -18.99
CA GLU A 155 -18.43 8.60 -20.29
C GLU A 155 -18.20 7.36 -21.16
N GLY A 156 -18.62 6.16 -20.72
CA GLY A 156 -18.46 4.91 -21.45
C GLY A 156 -17.01 4.38 -21.49
N LYS A 157 -16.09 4.98 -20.73
CA LYS A 157 -14.70 4.54 -20.64
C LYS A 157 -14.58 3.28 -19.79
N HIS A 158 -13.66 2.40 -20.18
CA HIS A 158 -13.34 1.21 -19.38
C HIS A 158 -12.67 1.60 -18.06
N VAL A 159 -13.12 1.01 -16.95
CA VAL A 159 -12.54 1.23 -15.62
C VAL A 159 -11.96 -0.08 -15.11
N GLY A 160 -10.69 -0.04 -14.68
CA GLY A 160 -9.95 -1.20 -14.18
C GLY A 160 -9.08 -1.85 -15.25
N ARG A 161 -8.62 -3.08 -14.98
CA ARG A 161 -7.69 -3.80 -15.87
C ARG A 161 -8.34 -4.00 -17.25
N PRO A 162 -7.65 -3.65 -18.35
CA PRO A 162 -8.13 -3.95 -19.69
C PRO A 162 -8.47 -5.42 -19.85
N PRO A 163 -9.48 -5.74 -20.65
CA PRO A 163 -9.85 -7.12 -20.86
C PRO A 163 -8.77 -7.92 -21.57
N ALA A 164 -8.69 -9.22 -21.25
CA ALA A 164 -7.72 -10.13 -21.87
C ALA A 164 -7.96 -10.36 -23.38
N VAL A 165 -9.19 -10.13 -23.87
CA VAL A 165 -9.55 -10.20 -25.29
C VAL A 165 -10.37 -8.95 -25.63
N PRO A 166 -10.01 -8.12 -26.61
CA PRO A 166 -10.78 -6.94 -26.98
C PRO A 166 -12.24 -7.27 -27.37
N ASP A 167 -13.19 -6.38 -27.05
CA ASP A 167 -14.60 -6.54 -27.41
C ASP A 167 -14.75 -6.69 -28.94
N GLU A 168 -14.02 -5.86 -29.70
CA GLU A 168 -13.98 -5.85 -31.17
C GLU A 168 -13.62 -7.21 -31.77
N PHE A 169 -12.64 -7.90 -31.17
CA PHE A 169 -12.22 -9.22 -31.63
C PHE A 169 -13.34 -10.26 -31.43
N ILE A 170 -14.01 -10.26 -30.27
CA ILE A 170 -15.12 -11.17 -30.00
C ILE A 170 -16.30 -10.88 -30.92
N ILE A 171 -16.62 -9.61 -31.16
CA ILE A 171 -17.68 -9.20 -32.10
C ILE A 171 -17.34 -9.69 -33.52
N LYS A 172 -16.07 -9.54 -33.96
CA LYS A 172 -15.60 -10.01 -35.27
C LYS A 172 -15.80 -11.52 -35.45
N ILE A 173 -15.38 -12.33 -34.48
CA ILE A 173 -15.48 -13.80 -34.61
C ILE A 173 -16.94 -14.29 -34.47
N LEU A 174 -17.78 -13.63 -33.66
CA LEU A 174 -19.20 -13.96 -33.55
C LEU A 174 -19.94 -13.70 -34.86
N ARG A 175 -19.65 -12.57 -35.54
CA ARG A 175 -20.24 -12.25 -36.85
C ARG A 175 -19.70 -13.12 -37.98
N LYS A 176 -18.40 -13.42 -37.96
CA LYS A 176 -17.75 -14.25 -38.98
C LYS A 176 -18.19 -15.72 -38.89
N TYR A 177 -18.49 -16.21 -37.69
CA TYR A 177 -18.80 -17.62 -37.45
C TYR A 177 -20.06 -17.81 -36.56
N PRO A 178 -21.27 -17.44 -37.04
CA PRO A 178 -22.47 -17.35 -36.22
C PRO A 178 -23.03 -18.69 -35.70
N GLY A 179 -22.56 -19.83 -36.23
CA GLY A 179 -22.98 -21.18 -35.80
C GLY A 179 -21.91 -21.97 -35.04
N LEU A 180 -20.75 -21.37 -34.74
CA LEU A 180 -19.71 -22.06 -33.99
C LEU A 180 -20.00 -22.08 -32.49
N SER A 181 -19.71 -23.22 -31.86
CA SER A 181 -19.76 -23.32 -30.41
C SER A 181 -18.79 -22.33 -29.74
N LYS A 182 -19.14 -21.87 -28.54
CA LYS A 182 -18.27 -20.99 -27.73
C LYS A 182 -16.88 -21.61 -27.48
N LYS A 183 -16.78 -22.94 -27.45
CA LYS A 183 -15.50 -23.68 -27.35
C LYS A 183 -14.65 -23.55 -28.60
N ALA A 184 -15.26 -23.56 -29.79
CA ALA A 184 -14.54 -23.32 -31.04
C ALA A 184 -14.07 -21.86 -31.14
N LEU A 185 -14.92 -20.90 -30.78
CA LEU A 185 -14.54 -19.48 -30.73
C LEU A 185 -13.41 -19.21 -29.73
N TRP A 186 -13.41 -19.89 -28.58
CA TRP A 186 -12.32 -19.82 -27.61
C TRP A 186 -11.00 -20.33 -28.19
N LYS A 187 -11.01 -21.46 -28.92
CA LYS A 187 -9.81 -21.98 -29.60
C LYS A 187 -9.24 -20.98 -30.61
N ILE A 188 -10.11 -20.26 -31.34
CA ILE A 188 -9.67 -19.18 -32.25
C ILE A 188 -8.98 -18.06 -31.47
N ALA A 189 -9.55 -17.64 -30.33
CA ALA A 189 -8.91 -16.62 -29.48
C ALA A 189 -7.53 -17.07 -28.95
N ILE A 190 -7.39 -18.33 -28.53
CA ILE A 190 -6.08 -18.88 -28.13
C ILE A 190 -5.11 -18.91 -29.31
N GLY A 191 -5.57 -19.31 -30.50
CA GLY A 191 -4.76 -19.36 -31.73
C GLY A 191 -4.22 -17.98 -32.16
N GLU A 192 -4.95 -16.92 -31.88
CA GLU A 192 -4.55 -15.52 -32.09
C GLU A 192 -3.66 -14.97 -30.96
N GLY A 193 -3.23 -15.82 -30.02
CA GLY A 193 -2.29 -15.46 -28.96
C GLY A 193 -2.93 -14.88 -27.69
N TYR A 194 -4.26 -14.81 -27.59
CA TYR A 194 -4.91 -14.30 -26.38
C TYR A 194 -4.81 -15.30 -25.22
N LYS A 195 -4.40 -14.81 -24.04
CA LYS A 195 -4.29 -15.62 -22.82
C LYS A 195 -5.56 -15.48 -21.96
N ILE A 196 -6.54 -16.35 -22.19
CA ILE A 196 -7.81 -16.36 -21.45
C ILE A 196 -8.30 -17.79 -21.20
N SER A 197 -8.75 -18.10 -19.98
CA SER A 197 -9.35 -19.40 -19.67
C SER A 197 -10.73 -19.54 -20.33
N TYR A 198 -11.11 -20.78 -20.68
CA TYR A 198 -12.40 -21.04 -21.32
C TYR A 198 -13.61 -20.49 -20.54
N PRO A 199 -13.74 -20.67 -19.20
CA PRO A 199 -14.87 -20.11 -18.45
C PRO A 199 -14.93 -18.58 -18.53
N ARG A 200 -13.76 -17.91 -18.47
CA ARG A 200 -13.68 -16.45 -18.54
C ARG A 200 -14.02 -15.93 -19.93
N PHE A 201 -13.63 -16.67 -20.96
CA PHE A 201 -14.00 -16.37 -22.35
C PHE A 201 -15.51 -16.51 -22.57
N VAL A 202 -16.14 -17.58 -22.07
CA VAL A 202 -17.60 -17.78 -22.19
C VAL A 202 -18.36 -16.66 -21.51
N LYS A 203 -17.98 -16.28 -20.28
CA LYS A 203 -18.57 -15.15 -19.57
C LYS A 203 -18.53 -13.88 -20.41
N ARG A 204 -17.37 -13.60 -20.99
CA ARG A 204 -17.12 -12.44 -21.83
C ARG A 204 -17.93 -12.42 -23.12
N VAL A 205 -18.09 -13.57 -23.77
CA VAL A 205 -18.94 -13.72 -24.95
C VAL A 205 -20.41 -13.41 -24.60
N ASN A 206 -20.90 -13.90 -23.47
CA ASN A 206 -22.28 -13.61 -23.02
C ASN A 206 -22.48 -12.12 -22.74
N GLU A 207 -21.55 -11.49 -22.03
CA GLU A 207 -21.57 -10.04 -21.75
C GLU A 207 -21.62 -9.22 -23.05
N ILE A 208 -20.87 -9.63 -24.08
CA ILE A 208 -20.85 -8.94 -25.39
C ILE A 208 -22.14 -9.18 -26.18
N ILE A 209 -22.69 -10.39 -26.16
CA ILE A 209 -23.99 -10.68 -26.79
C ILE A 209 -25.09 -9.81 -26.19
N GLU A 210 -25.12 -9.70 -24.85
CA GLU A 210 -26.08 -8.88 -24.12
C GLU A 210 -25.86 -7.38 -24.40
N LYS A 211 -24.63 -6.90 -24.26
CA LYS A 211 -24.25 -5.49 -24.44
C LYS A 211 -24.50 -4.95 -25.85
N TYR A 212 -24.31 -5.78 -26.88
CA TYR A 212 -24.41 -5.36 -28.28
C TYR A 212 -25.59 -5.98 -29.05
N GLY A 213 -26.48 -6.71 -28.37
CA GLY A 213 -27.68 -7.30 -28.97
C GLY A 213 -27.39 -8.28 -30.12
N ILE A 214 -26.27 -9.00 -30.08
CA ILE A 214 -25.86 -9.88 -31.19
C ILE A 214 -26.73 -11.15 -31.20
N ARG A 215 -27.54 -11.32 -32.24
CA ARG A 215 -28.28 -12.58 -32.45
C ARG A 215 -27.34 -13.67 -32.93
N VAL A 216 -27.05 -14.63 -32.05
CA VAL A 216 -26.35 -15.87 -32.41
C VAL A 216 -27.42 -16.88 -32.84
N LYS A 217 -27.24 -17.50 -34.02
CA LYS A 217 -28.17 -18.51 -34.55
C LYS A 217 -27.94 -19.86 -33.90
#